data_AF-A0A5Q4DWY7-F1
#
_entry.id   AF-A0A5Q4DWY7-F1
#
_cell.length_a   1.000
_cell.length_b   1.000
_cell.length_c   1.000
_cell.angle_alpha   90.00
_cell.angle_beta   90.00
_cell.angle_gamma   90.00
#
_symmetry.space_group_name_H-M   'P 1'
#
loop_
_entity.id
_entity.type
_entity.pdbx_description
1 polymer ?
#
loop_
_entity_poly.entity_id
_entity_poly.type
_entity_poly.pdbx_seq_one_letter_code
_entity_poly.pdbx_strand_id
1 'polypeptide(L)'
;LAEQIAERIDSDIMVDFCMRYGNPSTKSKVDEMVKAGCDRILFFPLYPQYAGATSATACDQFFRALMEQKWQPSARTVGAYCDHPTYVKALANSVRKTYDAMDEKPEVLVTSYHGMPKRYLMEGDPYHCQCQKTTRLLREELGWEESKVQTTFQSVFGREEWLRPYTVDHVADLARQGIKRLAVVAPAFSADCIETLEEINEEIRESFEEAGGEQFTYIPCLNDDPAHIAALTDVIEANLQGWI
;
A
#
# COMPACT_ATOMS: atom_id res chain seq x y z
N LEU A 1 10.68 -4.81 11.45
CA LEU A 1 11.53 -4.19 10.40
C LEU A 1 12.93 -3.85 10.90
N ALA A 2 13.07 -2.99 11.92
CA ALA A 2 14.39 -2.62 12.46
C ALA A 2 15.23 -3.84 12.87
N GLU A 3 14.62 -4.80 13.56
CA GLU A 3 15.26 -6.07 13.93
C GLU A 3 15.78 -6.84 12.70
N GLN A 4 14.95 -6.99 11.66
CA GLN A 4 15.35 -7.71 10.45
C GLN A 4 16.46 -6.99 9.66
N ILE A 5 16.49 -5.65 9.68
CA ILE A 5 17.56 -4.86 9.07
C ILE A 5 18.88 -5.06 9.84
N ALA A 6 18.83 -5.01 11.18
CA ALA A 6 20.00 -5.23 12.02
C ALA A 6 20.58 -6.65 11.88
N GLU A 7 19.74 -7.65 11.61
CA GLU A 7 20.19 -9.03 11.36
C GLU A 7 20.80 -9.21 9.97
N ARG A 8 20.26 -8.55 8.94
CA ARG A 8 20.68 -8.76 7.55
C ARG A 8 21.83 -7.87 7.09
N ILE A 9 22.00 -6.70 7.71
CA ILE A 9 22.98 -5.71 7.28
C ILE A 9 24.02 -5.47 8.39
N ASP A 10 25.25 -5.94 8.16
CA ASP A 10 26.40 -5.79 9.07
C ASP A 10 27.00 -4.36 8.99
N SER A 11 26.18 -3.36 9.33
CA SER A 11 26.60 -1.95 9.40
C SER A 11 25.80 -1.19 10.46
N ASP A 12 26.36 -0.07 10.93
CA ASP A 12 25.73 0.79 11.94
C ASP A 12 24.54 1.57 11.31
N ILE A 13 23.38 0.91 11.20
CA ILE A 13 22.16 1.47 10.63
C ILE A 13 21.19 1.85 11.73
N MET A 14 20.82 3.14 11.75
CA MET A 14 19.68 3.63 12.51
C MET A 14 18.39 3.49 11.69
N VAL A 15 17.40 2.78 12.23
CA VAL A 15 16.06 2.65 11.65
C VAL A 15 15.06 3.36 12.55
N ASP A 16 14.26 4.26 11.98
CA ASP A 16 13.18 4.96 12.69
C ASP A 16 12.02 5.24 11.71
N PHE A 17 10.89 5.69 12.24
CA PHE A 17 9.70 6.05 11.47
C PHE A 17 9.28 7.51 11.70
N CYS A 18 8.51 8.05 10.77
CA CYS A 18 7.92 9.37 10.91
C CYS A 18 6.57 9.45 10.21
N MET A 19 5.73 10.36 10.68
CA MET A 19 4.41 10.59 10.13
C MET A 19 4.43 11.86 9.27
N ARG A 20 3.86 11.79 8.06
CA ARG A 20 3.64 12.98 7.24
C ARG A 20 2.71 13.97 7.94
N TYR A 21 1.66 13.44 8.54
CA TYR A 21 0.67 14.15 9.35
C TYR A 21 0.52 13.41 10.68
N GLY A 22 1.32 13.79 11.68
CA GLY A 22 1.28 13.15 13.00
C GLY A 22 2.61 13.25 13.74
N ASN A 23 2.72 12.48 14.82
CA ASN A 23 3.92 12.34 15.62
C ASN A 23 4.42 10.88 15.58
N PRO A 24 5.74 10.65 15.50
CA PRO A 24 6.81 11.64 15.40
C PRO A 24 6.84 12.32 14.02
N SER A 25 7.14 13.63 13.98
CA SER A 25 7.20 14.40 12.73
C SER A 25 8.44 14.04 11.90
N THR A 26 8.37 14.17 10.57
CA THR A 26 9.54 13.99 9.70
C THR A 26 10.71 14.90 10.11
N LYS A 27 10.42 16.16 10.46
CA LYS A 27 11.45 17.13 10.88
C LYS A 27 12.18 16.67 12.14
N SER A 28 11.44 16.30 13.18
CA SER A 28 12.06 15.88 14.45
C SER A 28 12.96 14.65 14.27
N LYS A 29 12.56 13.72 13.38
CA LYS A 29 13.30 12.48 13.13
C LYS A 29 14.56 12.71 12.31
N VAL A 30 14.49 13.58 11.30
CA VAL A 30 15.70 14.03 10.57
C VAL A 30 16.67 14.74 11.51
N ASP A 31 16.17 15.66 12.36
CA ASP A 31 17.01 16.36 13.35
C ASP A 31 17.71 15.37 14.31
N GLU A 32 17.01 14.32 14.74
CA GLU A 32 17.53 13.28 15.63
C GLU A 32 18.60 12.42 14.94
N MET A 33 18.33 11.93 13.73
CA MET A 33 19.29 11.13 12.95
C MET A 33 20.58 11.92 12.67
N VAL A 34 20.46 13.19 12.27
CA VAL A 34 21.64 14.04 12.02
C VAL A 34 22.44 14.28 13.31
N LYS A 35 21.78 14.50 14.45
CA LYS A 35 22.46 14.64 15.76
C LYS A 35 23.13 13.34 16.21
N ALA A 36 22.59 12.18 15.84
CA ALA A 36 23.18 10.88 16.08
C ALA A 36 24.40 10.60 15.18
N GLY A 37 24.68 11.45 14.20
CA GLY A 37 25.83 11.32 13.30
C GLY A 37 25.52 10.66 11.96
N CYS A 38 24.24 10.43 11.63
CA CYS A 38 23.87 9.91 10.32
C CYS A 38 24.26 10.92 9.22
N ASP A 39 25.23 10.57 8.39
CA ASP A 39 25.69 11.35 7.24
C ASP A 39 25.04 10.90 5.90
N ARG A 40 24.25 9.82 5.95
CA ARG A 40 23.46 9.26 4.85
C ARG A 40 22.07 8.87 5.36
N ILE A 41 21.01 9.24 4.65
CA ILE A 41 19.63 8.91 5.00
C ILE A 41 18.91 8.34 3.78
N LEU A 42 18.39 7.12 3.91
CA LEU A 42 17.43 6.54 2.98
C LEU A 42 16.01 6.81 3.52
N PHE A 43 15.25 7.64 2.81
CA PHE A 43 13.87 7.92 3.16
C PHE A 43 12.94 6.99 2.38
N PHE A 44 12.14 6.20 3.10
CA PHE A 44 11.28 5.17 2.51
C PHE A 44 9.80 5.46 2.79
N PRO A 45 9.07 6.07 1.84
CA PRO A 45 7.62 6.15 1.91
C PRO A 45 6.99 4.75 1.87
N LEU A 46 6.20 4.39 2.90
CA LEU A 46 5.55 3.08 2.99
C LEU A 46 4.26 2.99 2.15
N TYR A 47 4.25 3.61 0.98
CA TYR A 47 3.18 3.49 -0.02
C TYR A 47 3.71 2.68 -1.21
N PRO A 48 3.18 1.47 -1.47
CA PRO A 48 3.66 0.63 -2.58
C PRO A 48 3.54 1.31 -3.94
N GLN A 49 2.42 2.00 -4.17
CA GLN A 49 2.18 2.83 -5.34
C GLN A 49 2.53 4.29 -5.04
N TYR A 50 3.22 4.93 -5.97
CA TYR A 50 3.46 6.37 -5.93
C TYR A 50 2.17 7.12 -6.24
N ALA A 51 1.86 8.12 -5.41
CA ALA A 51 0.94 9.18 -5.73
C ALA A 51 1.52 10.52 -5.26
N GLY A 52 1.20 11.60 -5.98
CA GLY A 52 1.50 12.97 -5.62
C GLY A 52 0.94 13.35 -4.26
N ALA A 53 -0.24 12.84 -3.93
CA ALA A 53 -0.90 13.08 -2.65
C ALA A 53 -0.30 12.30 -1.46
N THR A 54 0.52 11.28 -1.70
CA THR A 54 1.12 10.43 -0.65
C THR A 54 2.64 10.51 -0.67
N SER A 55 3.29 9.67 -1.48
CA SER A 55 4.74 9.54 -1.60
C SER A 55 5.43 10.86 -1.87
N ALA A 56 4.88 11.68 -2.78
CA ALA A 56 5.49 12.97 -3.10
C ALA A 56 5.41 13.93 -1.91
N THR A 57 4.25 14.06 -1.24
CA THR A 57 4.15 14.95 -0.08
C THR A 57 5.02 14.50 1.10
N ALA A 58 5.23 13.19 1.27
CA ALA A 58 6.16 12.64 2.24
C ALA A 58 7.61 13.04 1.91
N CYS A 59 8.02 12.88 0.66
CA CYS A 59 9.34 13.30 0.19
C CYS A 59 9.52 14.82 0.29
N ASP A 60 8.53 15.63 -0.09
CA ASP A 60 8.56 17.08 0.06
C ASP A 60 8.84 17.49 1.51
N GLN A 61 8.19 16.82 2.46
CA GLN A 61 8.38 17.12 3.87
C GLN A 61 9.76 16.69 4.38
N PHE A 62 10.29 15.58 3.85
CA PHE A 62 11.67 15.16 4.11
C PHE A 62 12.68 16.18 3.57
N PHE A 63 12.54 16.63 2.32
CA PHE A 63 13.41 17.65 1.75
C PHE A 63 13.31 19.00 2.47
N ARG A 64 12.11 19.41 2.90
CA ARG A 64 11.95 20.60 3.77
C ARG A 64 12.73 20.47 5.08
N ALA A 65 12.72 19.29 5.70
CA ALA A 65 13.50 19.05 6.92
C ALA A 65 15.01 19.10 6.66
N LEU A 66 15.48 18.61 5.50
CA LEU A 66 16.88 18.71 5.08
C LEU A 66 17.32 20.16 4.84
N MET A 67 16.44 21.02 4.30
CA MET A 67 16.75 22.45 4.08
C MET A 67 17.12 23.19 5.38
N GLU A 68 16.69 22.69 6.54
CA GLU A 68 17.03 23.27 7.84
C GLU A 68 18.38 22.79 8.39
N GLN A 69 18.96 21.72 7.84
CA GLN A 69 20.25 21.20 8.29
C GLN A 69 21.39 22.04 7.71
N LYS A 70 22.28 22.52 8.58
CA LYS A 70 23.49 23.25 8.15
C LYS A 70 24.46 22.36 7.37
N TRP A 71 24.59 21.10 7.80
CA TRP A 71 25.32 20.06 7.09
C TRP A 71 24.31 18.97 6.75
N GLN A 72 23.90 18.93 5.48
CA GLN A 72 22.91 17.97 5.01
C GLN A 72 23.55 16.59 4.82
N PRO A 73 22.92 15.50 5.30
CA PRO A 73 23.32 14.15 4.94
C PRO A 73 23.06 13.89 3.45
N SER A 74 23.78 12.93 2.87
CA SER A 74 23.45 12.40 1.55
C SER A 74 22.09 11.71 1.61
N ALA A 75 21.17 12.06 0.72
CA ALA A 75 19.80 11.58 0.77
C ALA A 75 19.45 10.71 -0.44
N ARG A 76 18.69 9.64 -0.20
CA ARG A 76 18.00 8.84 -1.23
C ARG A 76 16.54 8.70 -0.82
N THR A 77 15.64 8.69 -1.79
CA THR A 77 14.23 8.35 -1.57
C THR A 77 13.90 7.06 -2.31
N VAL A 78 13.22 6.14 -1.65
CA VAL A 78 12.73 4.91 -2.29
C VAL A 78 11.56 5.26 -3.21
N GLY A 79 11.59 4.75 -4.45
CA GLY A 79 10.49 4.89 -5.40
C GLY A 79 9.32 3.95 -5.11
N ALA A 80 8.34 3.91 -6.02
CA ALA A 80 7.28 2.90 -5.96
C ALA A 80 7.88 1.49 -6.01
N TYR A 81 7.32 0.58 -5.23
CA TYR A 81 7.75 -0.83 -5.12
C TYR A 81 6.59 -1.81 -5.30
N CYS A 82 5.44 -1.33 -5.81
CA CYS A 82 4.24 -2.13 -6.05
C CYS A 82 4.43 -3.33 -7.00
N ASP A 83 5.50 -3.33 -7.79
CA ASP A 83 5.88 -4.40 -8.71
C ASP A 83 7.09 -5.22 -8.23
N HIS A 84 7.57 -4.97 -7.01
CA HIS A 84 8.66 -5.74 -6.44
C HIS A 84 8.22 -7.21 -6.27
N PRO A 85 8.99 -8.21 -6.78
CA PRO A 85 8.54 -9.60 -6.79
C PRO A 85 8.19 -10.15 -5.41
N THR A 86 8.96 -9.78 -4.37
CA THR A 86 8.67 -10.24 -3.00
C THR A 86 7.46 -9.56 -2.38
N TYR A 87 7.13 -8.33 -2.78
CA TYR A 87 5.90 -7.65 -2.38
C TYR A 87 4.67 -8.31 -3.01
N VAL A 88 4.71 -8.55 -4.33
CA VAL A 88 3.62 -9.24 -5.06
C VAL A 88 3.40 -10.65 -4.48
N LYS A 89 4.49 -11.37 -4.19
CA LYS A 89 4.41 -12.69 -3.56
C LYS A 89 3.83 -12.65 -2.15
N ALA A 90 4.17 -11.64 -1.33
CA ALA A 90 3.59 -11.46 0.00
C ALA A 90 2.07 -11.21 -0.10
N LEU A 91 1.61 -10.35 -1.01
CA LEU A 91 0.19 -10.13 -1.28
C LEU A 91 -0.52 -11.43 -1.69
N ALA A 92 0.04 -12.17 -2.64
CA ALA A 92 -0.54 -13.42 -3.10
C ALA A 92 -0.60 -14.48 -1.99
N ASN A 93 0.42 -14.55 -1.13
CA ASN A 93 0.42 -15.45 0.01
C ASN A 93 -0.65 -15.09 1.05
N SER A 94 -0.86 -13.80 1.31
CA SER A 94 -1.95 -13.34 2.18
C SER A 94 -3.31 -13.77 1.63
N VAL A 95 -3.54 -13.59 0.32
CA VAL A 95 -4.76 -14.04 -0.36
C VAL A 95 -4.93 -15.56 -0.26
N ARG A 96 -3.90 -16.35 -0.61
CA ARG A 96 -3.96 -17.82 -0.54
C ARG A 96 -4.26 -18.30 0.88
N LYS A 97 -3.58 -17.74 1.89
CA LYS A 97 -3.78 -18.07 3.30
C LYS A 97 -5.23 -17.86 3.72
N THR A 98 -5.85 -16.75 3.33
CA THR A 98 -7.27 -16.50 3.62
C THR A 98 -8.17 -17.48 2.90
N TYR A 99 -7.96 -17.70 1.60
CA TYR A 99 -8.81 -18.60 0.79
C TYR A 99 -8.70 -20.07 1.21
N ASP A 100 -7.53 -20.52 1.66
CA ASP A 100 -7.31 -21.91 2.09
C ASP A 100 -7.85 -22.18 3.51
N ALA A 101 -8.09 -21.13 4.30
CA ALA A 101 -8.76 -21.24 5.60
C ALA A 101 -10.30 -21.26 5.51
N MET A 102 -10.87 -21.17 4.30
CA MET A 102 -12.31 -21.09 4.07
C MET A 102 -12.84 -22.36 3.39
N ASP A 103 -13.95 -22.90 3.90
CA ASP A 103 -14.65 -24.02 3.28
C ASP A 103 -15.27 -23.61 1.94
N GLU A 104 -15.92 -22.44 1.91
CA GLU A 104 -16.49 -21.84 0.71
C GLU A 104 -15.63 -20.67 0.24
N LYS A 105 -14.95 -20.86 -0.89
CA LYS A 105 -14.04 -19.84 -1.42
C LYS A 105 -14.83 -18.67 -2.04
N PRO A 106 -14.39 -17.42 -1.85
CA PRO A 106 -14.91 -16.27 -2.58
C PRO A 106 -14.77 -16.45 -4.10
N GLU A 107 -15.78 -15.99 -4.83
CA GLU A 107 -15.86 -16.15 -6.29
C GLU A 107 -15.03 -15.11 -7.03
N VAL A 108 -14.95 -13.90 -6.46
CA VAL A 108 -14.21 -12.75 -6.98
C VAL A 108 -13.37 -12.14 -5.84
N LEU A 109 -12.16 -11.71 -6.19
CA LEU A 109 -11.30 -10.87 -5.38
C LEU A 109 -11.34 -9.43 -5.92
N VAL A 110 -11.81 -8.50 -5.11
CA VAL A 110 -11.76 -7.06 -5.39
C VAL A 110 -10.52 -6.48 -4.73
N THR A 111 -9.63 -5.94 -5.54
CA THR A 111 -8.50 -5.12 -5.10
C THR A 111 -8.96 -3.67 -4.99
N SER A 112 -9.25 -3.22 -3.78
CA SER A 112 -9.75 -1.87 -3.50
C SER A 112 -8.60 -0.92 -3.17
N TYR A 113 -8.49 0.16 -3.92
CA TYR A 113 -7.48 1.20 -3.74
C TYR A 113 -8.14 2.49 -3.26
N HIS A 114 -7.46 3.33 -2.47
CA HIS A 114 -8.01 4.66 -2.17
C HIS A 114 -8.18 5.43 -3.48
N GLY A 115 -9.35 6.02 -3.68
CA GLY A 115 -9.66 6.80 -4.86
C GLY A 115 -8.81 8.06 -4.96
N MET A 116 -8.71 8.59 -6.17
CA MET A 116 -8.06 9.87 -6.44
C MET A 116 -8.88 10.61 -7.51
N PRO A 117 -8.92 11.95 -7.51
CA PRO A 117 -9.54 12.68 -8.61
C PRO A 117 -8.85 12.32 -9.94
N LYS A 118 -9.65 12.04 -10.97
CA LYS A 118 -9.17 11.64 -12.30
C LYS A 118 -8.21 12.66 -12.91
N ARG A 119 -8.33 13.93 -12.54
CA ARG A 119 -7.42 15.00 -12.92
C ARG A 119 -5.95 14.66 -12.63
N TYR A 120 -5.63 14.05 -11.50
CA TYR A 120 -4.24 13.67 -11.17
C TYR A 120 -3.65 12.71 -12.20
N LEU A 121 -4.43 11.70 -12.63
CA LEU A 121 -4.02 10.81 -13.73
C LEU A 121 -3.78 11.61 -15.02
N MET A 122 -4.66 12.56 -15.35
CA MET A 122 -4.51 13.40 -16.54
C MET A 122 -3.30 14.35 -16.46
N GLU A 123 -2.87 14.72 -15.25
CA GLU A 123 -1.69 15.53 -14.98
C GLU A 123 -0.39 14.70 -14.92
N GLY A 124 -0.46 13.38 -15.11
CA GLY A 124 0.70 12.50 -15.19
C GLY A 124 1.02 11.75 -13.89
N ASP A 125 0.13 11.77 -12.90
CA ASP A 125 0.29 10.95 -11.70
C ASP A 125 0.20 9.44 -12.05
N PRO A 126 1.20 8.62 -11.66
CA PRO A 126 1.26 7.22 -12.06
C PRO A 126 0.36 6.30 -11.23
N TYR A 127 -0.28 6.79 -10.16
CA TYR A 127 -0.98 5.98 -9.17
C TYR A 127 -1.97 5.00 -9.80
N HIS A 128 -2.89 5.49 -10.65
CA HIS A 128 -3.88 4.64 -11.31
C HIS A 128 -3.23 3.48 -12.09
N CYS A 129 -2.20 3.78 -12.89
CA CYS A 129 -1.50 2.77 -13.68
C CYS A 129 -0.76 1.76 -12.79
N GLN A 130 -0.21 2.20 -11.65
CA GLN A 130 0.44 1.34 -10.67
C GLN A 130 -0.55 0.46 -9.90
N CYS A 131 -1.75 0.95 -9.59
CA CYS A 131 -2.84 0.13 -9.04
C CYS A 131 -3.23 -0.99 -10.00
N GLN A 132 -3.48 -0.65 -11.29
CA GLN A 132 -3.77 -1.64 -12.33
C GLN A 132 -2.62 -2.66 -12.47
N LYS A 133 -1.37 -2.20 -12.42
CA LYS A 133 -0.18 -3.06 -12.46
C LYS A 133 -0.14 -4.03 -11.28
N THR A 134 -0.39 -3.52 -10.07
CA THR A 134 -0.41 -4.32 -8.83
C THR A 134 -1.45 -5.43 -8.92
N THR A 135 -2.68 -5.09 -9.33
CA THR A 135 -3.76 -6.07 -9.49
C THR A 135 -3.43 -7.12 -10.54
N ARG A 136 -2.88 -6.70 -11.69
CA ARG A 136 -2.46 -7.63 -12.74
C ARG A 136 -1.37 -8.59 -12.25
N LEU A 137 -0.33 -8.09 -11.57
CA LEU A 137 0.76 -8.91 -11.05
C LEU A 137 0.29 -9.87 -9.94
N LEU A 138 -0.59 -9.41 -9.06
CA LEU A 138 -1.22 -10.26 -8.04
C LEU A 138 -2.01 -11.40 -8.69
N ARG A 139 -2.82 -11.10 -9.71
CA ARG A 139 -3.57 -12.10 -10.47
C ARG A 139 -2.63 -13.12 -11.14
N GLU A 140 -1.57 -12.65 -11.79
CA GLU A 140 -0.57 -13.50 -12.45
C GLU A 140 0.10 -14.44 -11.44
N GLU A 141 0.51 -13.91 -10.29
CA GLU A 141 1.10 -14.69 -9.19
C GLU A 141 0.11 -15.73 -8.63
N LEU A 142 -1.17 -15.39 -8.49
CA LEU A 142 -2.22 -16.31 -8.05
C LEU A 142 -2.56 -17.38 -9.10
N GLY A 143 -2.21 -17.17 -10.36
CA GLY A 143 -2.58 -18.05 -11.47
C GLY A 143 -4.08 -18.01 -11.79
N TRP A 144 -4.75 -16.88 -11.54
CA TRP A 144 -6.20 -16.73 -11.71
C TRP A 144 -6.57 -16.05 -13.03
N GLU A 145 -7.80 -16.32 -13.48
CA GLU A 145 -8.39 -15.67 -14.66
C GLU A 145 -8.67 -14.19 -14.41
N GLU A 146 -8.70 -13.39 -15.48
CA GLU A 146 -8.91 -11.93 -15.42
C GLU A 146 -10.23 -11.54 -14.74
N SER A 147 -11.29 -12.32 -14.96
CA SER A 147 -12.61 -12.10 -14.36
C SER A 147 -12.62 -12.23 -12.83
N LYS A 148 -11.64 -12.92 -12.24
CA LYS A 148 -11.61 -13.23 -10.80
C LYS A 148 -10.92 -12.18 -9.94
N VAL A 149 -10.12 -11.28 -10.52
CA VAL A 149 -9.38 -10.26 -9.77
C VAL A 149 -9.64 -8.90 -10.39
N GLN A 150 -10.32 -8.02 -9.67
CA GLN A 150 -10.84 -6.78 -10.22
C GLN A 150 -10.31 -5.56 -9.47
N THR A 151 -9.89 -4.52 -10.19
CA THR A 151 -9.43 -3.24 -9.63
C THR A 151 -10.61 -2.31 -9.37
N THR A 152 -10.72 -1.78 -8.15
CA THR A 152 -11.72 -0.76 -7.80
C THR A 152 -11.10 0.36 -6.96
N PHE A 153 -11.82 1.47 -6.82
CA PHE A 153 -11.38 2.64 -6.06
C PHE A 153 -12.43 3.05 -5.02
N GLN A 154 -12.03 3.19 -3.76
CA GLN A 154 -12.89 3.56 -2.62
C GLN A 154 -12.68 5.03 -2.21
N SER A 155 -13.35 5.48 -1.14
CA SER A 155 -13.12 6.77 -0.49
C SER A 155 -13.24 7.98 -1.44
N VAL A 156 -14.35 8.05 -2.19
CA VAL A 156 -14.63 9.15 -3.13
C VAL A 156 -15.21 10.35 -2.41
N PHE A 157 -14.58 11.53 -2.57
CA PHE A 157 -15.01 12.76 -1.91
C PHE A 157 -15.32 13.90 -2.88
N GLY A 158 -16.36 14.66 -2.59
CA GLY A 158 -16.73 15.85 -3.35
C GLY A 158 -17.41 15.55 -4.68
N ARG A 159 -17.38 16.52 -5.60
CA ARG A 159 -18.18 16.50 -6.85
C ARG A 159 -17.35 16.31 -8.12
N GLU A 160 -16.02 16.28 -8.00
CA GLU A 160 -15.13 16.03 -9.13
C GLU A 160 -15.27 14.58 -9.61
N GLU A 161 -14.82 14.27 -10.83
CA GLU A 161 -14.75 12.89 -11.31
C GLU A 161 -13.53 12.18 -10.69
N TRP A 162 -13.75 11.02 -10.09
CA TRP A 162 -12.70 10.19 -9.48
C TRP A 162 -12.37 8.98 -10.35
N LEU A 163 -11.27 8.31 -10.03
CA LEU A 163 -10.92 7.02 -10.62
C LEU A 163 -12.03 5.99 -10.40
N ARG A 164 -12.33 5.20 -11.44
CA ARG A 164 -13.41 4.22 -11.48
C ARG A 164 -12.85 2.83 -11.82
N PRO A 165 -13.58 1.75 -11.52
CA PRO A 165 -14.90 1.68 -10.88
C PRO A 165 -14.90 2.02 -9.38
N TYR A 166 -16.01 2.52 -8.84
CA TYR A 166 -16.14 2.81 -7.41
C TYR A 166 -16.42 1.53 -6.64
N THR A 167 -15.67 1.25 -5.56
CA THR A 167 -15.75 -0.03 -4.85
C THR A 167 -17.17 -0.34 -4.36
N VAL A 168 -17.83 0.61 -3.70
CA VAL A 168 -19.20 0.45 -3.17
C VAL A 168 -20.20 0.07 -4.28
N ASP A 169 -20.25 0.83 -5.37
CA ASP A 169 -21.15 0.54 -6.49
C ASP A 169 -20.84 -0.80 -7.15
N HIS A 170 -19.54 -1.09 -7.30
CA HIS A 170 -19.05 -2.27 -8.01
C HIS A 170 -19.36 -3.57 -7.27
N VAL A 171 -19.21 -3.61 -5.94
CA VAL A 171 -19.56 -4.81 -5.17
C VAL A 171 -21.07 -5.07 -5.18
N ALA A 172 -21.89 -4.03 -5.12
CA ALA A 172 -23.34 -4.17 -5.26
C ALA A 172 -23.73 -4.70 -6.65
N ASP A 173 -23.06 -4.25 -7.71
CA ASP A 173 -23.29 -4.76 -9.06
C ASP A 173 -22.87 -6.23 -9.21
N LEU A 174 -21.77 -6.65 -8.58
CA LEU A 174 -21.38 -8.07 -8.54
C LEU A 174 -22.45 -8.93 -7.84
N ALA A 175 -22.98 -8.47 -6.70
CA ALA A 175 -24.05 -9.18 -6.00
C ALA A 175 -25.32 -9.31 -6.87
N ARG A 176 -25.73 -8.23 -7.54
CA ARG A 176 -26.86 -8.23 -8.49
C ARG A 176 -26.66 -9.15 -9.69
N GLN A 177 -25.40 -9.38 -10.08
CA GLN A 177 -25.02 -10.33 -11.13
C GLN A 177 -24.97 -11.79 -10.64
N GLY A 178 -25.25 -12.02 -9.36
CA GLY A 178 -25.35 -13.36 -8.76
C GLY A 178 -24.10 -13.82 -8.02
N ILE A 179 -23.07 -12.97 -7.86
CA ILE A 179 -21.93 -13.29 -7.00
C ILE A 179 -22.38 -13.30 -5.54
N LYS A 180 -22.18 -14.41 -4.85
CA LYS A 180 -22.62 -14.62 -3.48
C LYS A 180 -21.49 -14.49 -2.47
N ARG A 181 -20.26 -14.81 -2.87
CA ARG A 181 -19.09 -14.77 -1.99
C ARG A 181 -18.02 -13.87 -2.58
N LEU A 182 -17.63 -12.84 -1.85
CA LEU A 182 -16.67 -11.82 -2.29
C LEU A 182 -15.52 -11.69 -1.28
N ALA A 183 -14.30 -11.50 -1.79
CA ALA A 183 -13.18 -11.03 -0.98
C ALA A 183 -12.73 -9.64 -1.41
N VAL A 184 -12.32 -8.82 -0.45
CA VAL A 184 -11.72 -7.50 -0.68
C VAL A 184 -10.33 -7.44 -0.06
N VAL A 185 -9.35 -6.89 -0.77
CA VAL A 185 -7.99 -6.62 -0.28
C VAL A 185 -7.59 -5.18 -0.64
N ALA A 186 -6.80 -4.54 0.23
CA ALA A 186 -6.37 -3.14 0.07
C ALA A 186 -4.84 -3.00 -0.11
N PRO A 187 -4.28 -3.28 -1.30
CA PRO A 187 -2.83 -3.38 -1.51
C PRO A 187 -2.12 -2.02 -1.68
N ALA A 188 -2.80 -0.91 -1.41
CA ALA A 188 -2.18 0.43 -1.33
C ALA A 188 -1.76 0.82 0.08
N PHE A 189 -2.14 0.04 1.09
CA PHE A 189 -1.81 0.28 2.48
C PHE A 189 -0.88 -0.81 3.00
N SER A 190 0.24 -0.40 3.59
CA SER A 190 1.21 -1.31 4.21
C SER A 190 0.71 -1.90 5.53
N ALA A 191 -0.17 -1.18 6.23
CA ALA A 191 -0.79 -1.58 7.48
C ALA A 191 -2.25 -1.14 7.52
N ASP A 192 -3.07 -1.83 8.30
CA ASP A 192 -4.47 -1.50 8.48
C ASP A 192 -4.66 -0.11 9.09
N CYS A 193 -5.67 0.60 8.60
CA CYS A 193 -6.03 1.94 9.03
C CYS A 193 -7.56 2.07 9.12
N ILE A 194 -8.05 3.25 9.47
CA ILE A 194 -9.49 3.50 9.63
C ILE A 194 -10.22 3.18 8.32
N GLU A 195 -9.64 3.58 7.18
CA GLU A 195 -10.19 3.34 5.85
C GLU A 195 -10.27 1.83 5.48
N THR A 196 -9.45 0.97 6.08
CA THR A 196 -9.53 -0.47 5.86
C THR A 196 -10.44 -1.17 6.85
N LEU A 197 -10.44 -0.72 8.11
CA LEU A 197 -11.18 -1.37 9.18
C LEU A 197 -12.64 -0.94 9.23
N GLU A 198 -12.96 0.33 8.98
CA GLU A 198 -14.33 0.86 9.03
C GLU A 198 -14.95 0.84 7.63
N GLU A 199 -14.40 1.59 6.66
CA GLU A 199 -15.04 1.74 5.33
C GLU A 199 -15.25 0.40 4.59
N ILE A 200 -14.26 -0.50 4.62
CA ILE A 200 -14.38 -1.80 3.91
C ILE A 200 -15.33 -2.76 4.65
N ASN A 201 -15.26 -2.82 5.99
CA ASN A 201 -16.06 -3.77 6.76
C ASN A 201 -17.48 -3.26 7.07
N GLU A 202 -17.73 -1.97 6.89
CA GLU A 202 -19.05 -1.35 7.06
C GLU A 202 -19.61 -1.02 5.68
N GLU A 203 -19.28 0.13 5.08
CA GLU A 203 -19.95 0.63 3.87
C GLU A 203 -19.89 -0.34 2.68
N ILE A 204 -18.71 -0.88 2.38
CA ILE A 204 -18.53 -1.80 1.23
C ILE A 204 -19.18 -3.15 1.50
N ARG A 205 -19.07 -3.67 2.73
CA ARG A 205 -19.73 -4.93 3.14
C ARG A 205 -21.24 -4.79 3.05
N GLU A 206 -21.81 -3.75 3.67
CA GLU A 206 -23.24 -3.48 3.70
C GLU A 206 -23.79 -3.36 2.27
N SER A 207 -23.10 -2.64 1.39
CA SER A 207 -23.51 -2.51 -0.01
C SER A 207 -23.57 -3.86 -0.76
N PHE A 208 -22.63 -4.76 -0.49
CA PHE A 208 -22.62 -6.11 -1.06
C PHE A 208 -23.76 -6.98 -0.50
N GLU A 209 -23.96 -6.97 0.82
CA GLU A 209 -24.96 -7.78 1.51
C GLU A 209 -26.39 -7.30 1.18
N GLU A 210 -26.65 -5.99 1.19
CA GLU A 210 -27.95 -5.41 0.82
C GLU A 210 -28.33 -5.68 -0.64
N ALA A 211 -27.33 -5.78 -1.53
CA ALA A 211 -27.53 -6.11 -2.93
C ALA A 211 -27.75 -7.62 -3.20
N GLY A 212 -27.73 -8.46 -2.14
CA GLY A 212 -28.01 -9.90 -2.21
C GLY A 212 -26.79 -10.81 -2.16
N GLY A 213 -25.63 -10.28 -1.79
CA GLY A 213 -24.44 -11.05 -1.42
C GLY A 213 -24.64 -11.80 -0.10
N GLU A 214 -23.89 -12.89 0.10
CA GLU A 214 -24.07 -13.80 1.24
C GLU A 214 -22.83 -13.89 2.14
N GLN A 215 -21.63 -13.79 1.57
CA GLN A 215 -20.39 -13.85 2.32
C GLN A 215 -19.41 -12.77 1.86
N PHE A 216 -19.06 -11.87 2.77
CA PHE A 216 -18.06 -10.84 2.54
C PHE A 216 -16.81 -11.11 3.37
N THR A 217 -15.66 -11.19 2.71
CA THR A 217 -14.36 -11.45 3.36
C THR A 217 -13.42 -10.27 3.15
N TYR A 218 -12.98 -9.64 4.24
CA TYR A 218 -11.89 -8.69 4.17
C TYR A 218 -10.55 -9.43 4.38
N ILE A 219 -9.59 -9.19 3.50
CA ILE A 219 -8.21 -9.66 3.62
C ILE A 219 -7.39 -8.50 4.20
N PRO A 220 -6.88 -8.63 5.45
CA PRO A 220 -6.11 -7.59 6.10
C PRO A 220 -4.92 -7.11 5.27
N CYS A 221 -4.51 -5.87 5.52
CA CYS A 221 -3.22 -5.40 5.05
C CYS A 221 -2.09 -6.32 5.50
N LEU A 222 -0.94 -6.22 4.83
CA LEU A 222 0.19 -7.08 5.12
C LEU A 222 0.77 -6.87 6.53
N ASN A 223 0.56 -5.69 7.14
CA ASN A 223 0.91 -5.38 8.53
C ASN A 223 2.36 -5.78 8.83
N ASP A 224 2.58 -6.52 9.91
CA ASP A 224 3.86 -7.05 10.35
C ASP A 224 4.13 -8.49 9.88
N ASP A 225 3.41 -8.97 8.85
CA ASP A 225 3.63 -10.31 8.30
C ASP A 225 5.10 -10.51 7.90
N PRO A 226 5.74 -11.64 8.28
CA PRO A 226 7.15 -11.87 7.99
C PRO A 226 7.52 -11.76 6.51
N ALA A 227 6.61 -12.14 5.59
CA ALA A 227 6.85 -12.02 4.15
C ALA A 227 6.84 -10.55 3.70
N HIS A 228 6.05 -9.70 4.37
CA HIS A 228 6.02 -8.27 4.10
C HIS A 228 7.26 -7.55 4.62
N ILE A 229 7.67 -7.83 5.87
CA ILE A 229 8.89 -7.26 6.43
C ILE A 229 10.11 -7.69 5.58
N ALA A 230 10.13 -8.95 5.11
CA ALA A 230 11.16 -9.42 4.19
C ALA A 230 11.14 -8.63 2.85
N ALA A 231 9.96 -8.40 2.27
CA ALA A 231 9.82 -7.64 1.04
C ALA A 231 10.29 -6.18 1.18
N LEU A 232 9.92 -5.51 2.28
CA LEU A 232 10.41 -4.16 2.58
C LEU A 232 11.93 -4.15 2.77
N THR A 233 12.48 -5.17 3.44
CA THR A 233 13.92 -5.31 3.65
C THR A 233 14.67 -5.46 2.33
N ASP A 234 14.18 -6.28 1.40
CA ASP A 234 14.80 -6.45 0.08
C ASP A 234 14.85 -5.12 -0.70
N VAL A 235 13.76 -4.33 -0.64
CA VAL A 235 13.71 -2.99 -1.25
C VAL A 235 14.72 -2.04 -0.60
N ILE A 236 14.83 -2.07 0.74
CA ILE A 236 15.79 -1.25 1.49
C ILE A 236 17.22 -1.63 1.10
N GLU A 237 17.58 -2.91 1.12
CA GLU A 237 18.91 -3.41 0.78
C GLU A 237 19.33 -3.01 -0.63
N ALA A 238 18.42 -3.11 -1.60
CA ALA A 238 18.66 -2.69 -2.98
C ALA A 238 18.96 -1.19 -3.07
N ASN A 239 18.27 -0.36 -2.28
CA ASN A 239 18.45 1.09 -2.27
C ASN A 239 19.64 1.57 -1.41
N LEU A 240 20.14 0.73 -0.50
CA LEU A 240 21.34 0.98 0.29
C LEU A 240 22.64 0.61 -0.44
N GLN A 241 22.58 -0.11 -1.57
CA GLN A 241 23.77 -0.49 -2.32
C GLN A 241 24.69 0.70 -2.63
N GLY A 242 25.99 0.52 -2.39
CA GLY A 242 27.01 1.56 -2.51
C GLY A 242 27.10 2.53 -1.32
N TRP A 243 26.23 2.40 -0.32
CA TRP A 243 26.42 3.02 0.99
C TRP A 243 26.92 2.04 2.05
N ILE A 244 26.48 0.78 1.94
CA ILE A 244 26.94 -0.38 2.70
C ILE A 244 27.94 -1.21 1.90
#